data_AF-A0A6P1YLX6-F1
#
_entry.id   AF-A0A6P1YLX6-F1
#
_cell.length_a   1.000
_cell.length_b   1.000
_cell.length_c   1.000
_cell.angle_alpha   90.00
_cell.angle_beta   90.00
_cell.angle_gamma   90.00
#
_symmetry.space_group_name_H-M   'P 1'
#
loop_
_entity.id
_entity.type
_entity.pdbx_description
1 polymer ?
#
loop_
_entity_poly.entity_id
_entity_poly.type
_entity_poly.pdbx_seq_one_letter_code
_entity_poly.pdbx_strand_id
1 'polypeptide(L)'
;MTAEEFQDALGKLGYTPASLAKLMGVDLRTARRWSTGAKAIPEGVAAQLAALLQAGGVTPEMAAGIEAMRSGESTGQAIARFVWVQRRGDDPHWTVAEHDLISDVFYLPGRVERFTIEELVIGPVIVAPPE
;
A
#
# COMPACT_ATOMS: atom_id res chain seq x y z
N MET A 1 4.18 -31.49 -2.85
CA MET A 1 3.58 -30.75 -1.72
C MET A 1 2.08 -30.93 -1.77
N THR A 2 1.52 -31.60 -0.77
CA THR A 2 0.07 -31.85 -0.63
C THR A 2 -0.63 -30.66 0.04
N ALA A 3 -1.97 -30.68 0.06
CA ALA A 3 -2.76 -29.67 0.74
C ALA A 3 -2.49 -29.64 2.26
N GLU A 4 -2.28 -30.81 2.86
CA GLU A 4 -1.93 -30.94 4.28
C GLU A 4 -0.53 -30.37 4.56
N GLU A 5 0.47 -30.70 3.74
CA GLU A 5 1.82 -30.13 3.86
C GLU A 5 1.80 -28.60 3.70
N PHE A 6 0.94 -28.09 2.83
CA PHE A 6 0.77 -26.65 2.63
C PHE A 6 0.12 -25.97 3.84
N GLN A 7 -0.91 -26.56 4.44
CA GLN A 7 -1.52 -26.01 5.65
C GLN A 7 -0.58 -26.07 6.85
N ASP A 8 0.18 -27.16 7.00
CA ASP A 8 1.20 -27.29 8.04
C ASP A 8 2.32 -26.24 7.88
N ALA A 9 2.79 -26.05 6.63
CA ALA A 9 3.77 -25.00 6.31
C ALA A 9 3.26 -23.59 6.64
N LEU A 10 1.99 -23.30 6.31
CA LEU A 10 1.36 -22.03 6.67
C LEU A 10 1.24 -21.86 8.19
N GLY A 11 0.83 -22.90 8.90
CA GLY A 11 0.75 -22.89 10.36
C GLY A 11 2.10 -22.63 11.03
N LYS A 12 3.17 -23.28 10.55
CA LYS A 12 4.54 -23.08 11.05
C LYS A 12 5.07 -21.67 10.83
N LEU A 13 4.66 -21.03 9.74
CA LEU A 13 5.05 -19.66 9.41
C LEU A 13 4.11 -18.59 10.00
N GLY A 14 2.99 -18.99 10.64
CA GLY A 14 1.96 -18.08 11.13
C GLY A 14 1.19 -17.36 10.01
N TYR A 15 1.20 -17.90 8.79
CA TYR A 15 0.51 -17.30 7.65
C TYR A 15 -0.92 -17.84 7.49
N THR A 16 -1.82 -16.95 7.10
CA THR A 16 -3.14 -17.35 6.60
C THR A 16 -3.09 -17.59 5.08
N PRO A 17 -4.01 -18.36 4.50
CA PRO A 17 -4.13 -18.49 3.04
C PRO A 17 -4.30 -17.15 2.33
N ALA A 18 -4.87 -16.15 3.01
CA ALA A 18 -5.02 -14.80 2.48
C ALA A 18 -3.70 -14.02 2.49
N SER A 19 -2.93 -14.10 3.57
CA SER A 19 -1.62 -13.49 3.65
C SER A 19 -0.65 -14.09 2.63
N LEU A 20 -0.69 -15.41 2.45
CA LEU A 20 0.12 -16.08 1.42
C LEU A 20 -0.34 -15.70 0.01
N ALA A 21 -1.65 -15.62 -0.23
CA ALA A 21 -2.17 -15.20 -1.54
C ALA A 21 -1.60 -13.84 -1.97
N LYS A 22 -1.57 -12.89 -1.03
CA LYS A 22 -0.94 -11.57 -1.24
C LYS A 22 0.56 -11.68 -1.49
N LEU A 23 1.29 -12.40 -0.63
CA LEU A 23 2.75 -12.57 -0.74
C LEU A 23 3.17 -13.16 -2.10
N MET A 24 2.40 -14.12 -2.58
CA MET A 24 2.68 -14.86 -3.81
C MET A 24 2.07 -14.22 -5.06
N GLY A 25 1.29 -13.14 -4.92
CA GLY A 25 0.60 -12.48 -6.02
C GLY A 25 -0.48 -13.33 -6.69
N VAL A 26 -1.14 -14.22 -5.92
CA VAL A 26 -2.17 -15.13 -6.43
C VAL A 26 -3.53 -14.81 -5.85
N ASP A 27 -4.58 -15.18 -6.58
CA ASP A 27 -5.94 -14.96 -6.10
C ASP A 27 -6.25 -15.77 -4.83
N LEU A 28 -6.97 -15.16 -3.88
CA LEU A 28 -7.37 -15.80 -2.62
C LEU A 28 -8.14 -17.10 -2.84
N ARG A 29 -8.99 -17.17 -3.86
CA ARG A 29 -9.73 -18.38 -4.22
C ARG A 29 -8.79 -19.48 -4.67
N THR A 30 -7.71 -19.12 -5.35
CA THR A 30 -6.66 -20.06 -5.77
C THR A 30 -5.90 -20.59 -4.55
N ALA A 31 -5.49 -19.73 -3.63
CA ALA A 31 -4.84 -20.14 -2.38
C ALA A 31 -5.75 -21.04 -1.51
N ARG A 32 -7.04 -20.72 -1.42
CA ARG A 32 -8.03 -21.58 -0.73
C ARG A 32 -8.22 -22.94 -1.41
N ARG A 33 -8.20 -22.99 -2.75
CA ARG A 33 -8.27 -24.26 -3.51
C ARG A 33 -7.05 -25.15 -3.27
N TRP A 34 -5.90 -24.56 -3.01
CA TRP A 34 -4.70 -25.29 -2.61
C TRP A 34 -4.82 -25.84 -1.18
N SER A 35 -5.27 -25.01 -0.23
CA SER A 35 -5.49 -25.45 1.16
C SER A 35 -6.52 -26.57 1.30
N THR A 36 -7.49 -26.64 0.39
CA THR A 36 -8.55 -27.66 0.40
C THR A 36 -8.21 -28.89 -0.45
N GLY A 37 -7.08 -28.89 -1.15
CA GLY A 37 -6.70 -29.95 -2.10
C GLY A 37 -7.56 -29.99 -3.38
N ALA A 38 -8.50 -29.05 -3.54
CA ALA A 38 -9.33 -28.93 -4.74
C ALA A 38 -8.51 -28.56 -6.00
N LYS A 39 -7.30 -28.04 -5.83
CA LYS A 39 -6.33 -27.81 -6.90
C LYS A 39 -4.94 -28.19 -6.42
N ALA A 40 -4.17 -28.86 -7.29
CA ALA A 40 -2.77 -29.13 -7.02
C ALA A 40 -1.97 -27.83 -6.89
N ILE A 41 -1.01 -27.82 -5.97
CA ILE A 41 -0.12 -26.68 -5.76
C ILE A 41 0.97 -26.73 -6.84
N PRO A 42 1.15 -25.65 -7.62
CA PRO A 42 2.22 -25.59 -8.61
C PRO A 42 3.60 -25.77 -7.96
N GLU A 43 4.52 -26.46 -8.64
CA GLU A 43 5.87 -26.71 -8.10
C GLU A 43 6.61 -25.42 -7.72
N GLY A 44 6.46 -24.36 -8.51
CA GLY A 44 7.06 -23.05 -8.19
C GLY A 44 6.54 -22.44 -6.89
N VAL A 45 5.28 -22.70 -6.52
CA VAL A 45 4.71 -22.22 -5.24
C VAL A 45 5.22 -23.10 -4.09
N ALA A 46 5.31 -24.41 -4.31
CA ALA A 46 5.87 -25.32 -3.32
C ALA A 46 7.34 -25.02 -3.01
N ALA A 47 8.16 -24.74 -4.03
CA ALA A 47 9.56 -24.36 -3.87
C ALA A 47 9.72 -23.05 -3.09
N GLN A 48 8.90 -22.04 -3.38
CA GLN A 48 8.90 -20.76 -2.65
C GLN A 48 8.50 -20.94 -1.19
N LEU A 49 7.46 -21.74 -0.91
CA LEU A 49 7.03 -21.99 0.48
C LEU A 49 8.09 -22.79 1.26
N ALA A 50 8.74 -23.75 0.62
CA ALA A 50 9.86 -24.49 1.20
C ALA A 50 11.07 -23.58 1.49
N ALA A 51 11.39 -22.65 0.59
CA ALA A 51 12.44 -21.66 0.81
C ALA A 51 12.11 -20.73 1.99
N LEU A 52 10.85 -20.30 2.14
CA LEU A 52 10.39 -19.50 3.28
C LEU A 52 10.49 -20.26 4.62
N LEU A 53 10.16 -21.56 4.62
CA LEU A 53 10.34 -22.43 5.78
C LEU A 53 11.82 -22.60 6.16
N GLN A 54 12.70 -22.80 5.18
CA GLN A 54 14.14 -22.94 5.43
C GLN A 54 14.80 -21.63 5.88
N ALA A 55 14.30 -20.49 5.42
CA ALA A 55 14.79 -19.18 5.84
C ALA A 55 14.38 -18.80 7.28
N GLY A 56 13.67 -19.67 8.02
CA GLY A 56 13.19 -19.39 9.38
C GLY A 56 11.96 -18.48 9.42
N GLY A 57 11.30 -18.30 8.27
CA GLY A 57 10.18 -17.40 8.10
C GLY A 57 10.62 -15.96 7.85
N VAL A 58 9.99 -15.33 6.85
CA VAL A 58 9.87 -13.88 6.81
C VAL A 58 8.78 -13.56 7.83
N THR A 59 9.09 -12.82 8.90
CA THR A 59 8.06 -12.40 9.86
C THR A 59 6.96 -11.62 9.11
N PRO A 60 5.71 -11.64 9.57
CA PRO A 60 4.66 -10.80 8.98
C PRO A 60 5.06 -9.32 8.91
N GLU A 61 5.93 -8.85 9.81
CA GLU A 61 6.54 -7.51 9.76
C GLU A 61 7.53 -7.32 8.60
N MET A 62 8.30 -8.34 8.26
CA MET A 62 9.27 -8.28 7.17
C MET A 62 8.60 -8.52 5.81
N ALA A 63 7.50 -9.28 5.79
CA ALA A 63 6.59 -9.38 4.65
C ALA A 63 5.83 -8.06 4.45
N ALA A 64 5.38 -7.42 5.52
CA ALA A 64 4.85 -6.05 5.48
C ALA A 64 5.92 -5.03 5.07
N GLY A 65 7.19 -5.24 5.41
CA GLY A 65 8.32 -4.38 5.00
C GLY A 65 8.67 -4.52 3.52
N ILE A 66 8.63 -5.75 2.97
CA ILE A 66 8.75 -5.98 1.52
C ILE A 66 7.48 -5.49 0.80
N GLU A 67 6.31 -5.62 1.41
CA GLU A 67 5.03 -5.06 0.94
C GLU A 67 5.05 -3.52 0.98
N ALA A 68 5.70 -2.89 1.95
CA ALA A 68 5.89 -1.43 1.98
C ALA A 68 6.85 -0.95 0.90
N MET A 69 7.88 -1.75 0.56
CA MET A 69 8.77 -1.46 -0.56
C MET A 69 8.11 -1.72 -1.93
N ARG A 70 7.17 -2.67 -2.02
CA ARG A 70 6.50 -3.05 -3.28
C ARG A 70 5.15 -2.34 -3.50
N SER A 71 4.48 -1.89 -2.43
CA SER A 71 3.20 -1.14 -2.44
C SER A 71 3.36 0.38 -2.44
N GLY A 72 4.57 0.88 -2.73
CA GLY A 72 4.73 2.28 -3.17
C GLY A 72 3.93 2.59 -4.44
N GLU A 73 3.50 1.56 -5.17
CA GLU A 73 2.59 1.66 -6.31
C GLU A 73 1.24 1.00 -6.00
N SER A 74 0.20 1.83 -5.85
CA SER A 74 -1.23 1.46 -5.77
C SER A 74 -1.69 0.70 -4.52
N THR A 75 -2.22 1.41 -3.52
CA THR A 75 -3.69 1.52 -3.28
C THR A 75 -3.98 2.42 -2.07
N GLY A 76 -4.43 3.65 -2.32
CA GLY A 76 -5.59 4.21 -1.62
C GLY A 76 -5.39 5.11 -0.40
N GLN A 77 -4.17 5.47 0.01
CA GLN A 77 -4.01 6.66 0.84
C GLN A 77 -3.87 7.85 -0.12
N ALA A 78 -4.79 8.81 -0.05
CA ALA A 78 -4.65 10.03 -0.83
C ALA A 78 -3.29 10.65 -0.47
N ILE A 79 -2.34 10.55 -1.40
CA ILE A 79 -0.98 11.11 -1.23
C ILE A 79 -1.03 12.64 -1.30
N ALA A 80 -2.10 13.17 -1.90
CA ALA A 80 -2.39 14.58 -1.95
C ALA A 80 -3.90 14.84 -1.77
N ARG A 81 -4.25 16.00 -1.22
CA ARG A 81 -5.62 16.53 -1.19
C ARG A 81 -5.65 17.95 -1.73
N PHE A 82 -6.76 18.35 -2.35
CA PHE A 82 -6.93 19.73 -2.81
C PHE A 82 -7.68 20.55 -1.78
N VAL A 83 -7.15 21.72 -1.44
CA VAL A 83 -7.71 22.62 -0.44
C VAL A 83 -7.71 24.05 -0.95
N TRP A 84 -8.75 24.80 -0.62
CA TRP A 84 -8.68 26.25 -0.77
C TRP A 84 -7.65 26.80 0.21
N VAL A 85 -6.73 27.62 -0.29
CA VAL A 85 -5.76 28.32 0.53
C VAL A 85 -5.65 29.77 0.11
N GLN A 86 -5.32 30.62 1.07
CA GLN A 86 -4.99 32.03 0.86
C GLN A 86 -3.63 32.31 1.51
N ARG A 87 -2.74 33.06 0.85
CA ARG A 87 -1.43 33.38 1.41
C ARG A 87 -1.57 34.43 2.51
N ARG A 88 -0.86 34.25 3.62
CA ARG A 88 -0.73 35.29 4.64
C ARG A 88 0.22 36.38 4.15
N GLY A 89 -0.20 37.64 4.20
CA GLY A 89 0.67 38.80 4.02
C GLY A 89 0.49 39.60 2.73
N ASP A 90 0.29 38.96 1.58
CA ASP A 90 0.45 39.66 0.28
C ASP A 90 -0.64 39.41 -0.77
N ASP A 91 -1.47 38.38 -0.62
CA ASP A 91 -2.41 38.00 -1.69
C ASP A 91 -3.83 37.80 -1.14
N PRO A 92 -4.80 38.67 -1.47
CA PRO A 92 -6.17 38.52 -1.03
C PRO A 92 -6.91 37.39 -1.77
N HIS A 93 -6.29 36.75 -2.77
CA HIS A 93 -6.97 35.75 -3.59
C HIS A 93 -6.89 34.36 -2.96
N TRP A 94 -8.05 33.72 -2.90
CA TRP A 94 -8.15 32.30 -2.63
C TRP A 94 -7.74 31.52 -3.88
N THR A 95 -6.95 30.49 -3.69
CA THR A 95 -6.55 29.57 -4.77
C THR A 95 -6.54 28.14 -4.27
N VAL A 96 -6.56 27.17 -5.19
CA VAL A 96 -6.58 25.75 -4.86
C VAL A 96 -5.15 25.25 -4.73
N ALA A 97 -4.73 24.85 -3.53
CA ALA A 97 -3.46 24.16 -3.35
C ALA A 97 -3.63 22.65 -3.33
N GLU A 98 -2.66 21.97 -3.95
CA GLU A 98 -2.41 20.56 -3.72
C GLU A 98 -1.60 20.40 -2.43
N HIS A 99 -2.15 19.71 -1.45
CA HIS A 99 -1.50 19.40 -0.18
C HIS A 99 -0.97 17.98 -0.22
N ASP A 100 0.34 17.86 -0.36
CA ASP A 100 1.06 16.60 -0.27
C ASP A 100 1.08 16.14 1.19
N LEU A 101 0.37 15.04 1.46
CA LEU A 101 0.19 14.50 2.81
C LEU A 101 1.41 13.71 3.32
N ILE A 102 2.38 13.43 2.45
CA ILE A 102 3.62 12.71 2.80
C ILE A 102 4.66 13.71 3.31
N SER A 103 4.80 14.84 2.62
CA SER A 103 5.77 15.89 2.91
C SER A 103 5.21 17.02 3.76
N ASP A 104 3.88 17.05 3.98
CA ASP A 104 3.13 18.12 4.66
C ASP A 104 3.37 19.50 4.01
N VAL A 105 3.36 19.53 2.67
CA VAL A 105 3.67 20.71 1.85
C VAL A 105 2.51 21.05 0.92
N PHE A 106 2.29 22.34 0.71
CA PHE A 106 1.27 22.87 -0.19
C PHE A 106 1.90 23.41 -1.48
N TYR A 107 1.33 23.03 -2.62
CA TYR A 107 1.70 23.47 -3.95
C TYR A 107 0.57 24.33 -4.53
N LEU A 108 0.88 25.58 -4.88
CA LEU A 108 -0.08 26.50 -5.50
C LEU A 108 -0.08 26.32 -7.03
N PRO A 109 -1.22 26.51 -7.70
CA PRO A 109 -1.32 26.29 -9.13
C PRO A 109 -0.50 27.36 -9.86
N GLY A 110 0.37 26.92 -10.77
CA GLY A 110 1.29 27.81 -11.51
C GLY A 110 2.51 28.28 -10.72
N ARG A 111 2.75 27.78 -9.49
CA ARG A 111 3.96 28.06 -8.72
C ARG A 111 4.70 26.78 -8.38
N VAL A 112 6.03 26.80 -8.56
CA VAL A 112 6.93 25.68 -8.20
C VAL A 112 7.37 25.78 -6.73
N GLU A 113 7.06 26.89 -6.08
CA GLU A 113 7.39 27.14 -4.66
C GLU A 113 6.52 26.30 -3.73
N ARG A 114 7.15 25.84 -2.65
CA ARG A 114 6.54 25.02 -1.60
C ARG A 114 6.10 25.93 -0.47
N PHE A 115 4.87 25.74 0.01
CA PHE A 115 4.32 26.51 1.12
C PHE A 115 4.03 25.60 2.31
N THR A 116 4.23 26.13 3.50
CA THR A 116 3.87 25.46 4.76
C THR A 116 2.51 25.97 5.28
N ILE A 117 1.90 25.25 6.21
CA ILE A 117 0.62 25.66 6.82
C ILE A 117 0.70 27.02 7.52
N GLU A 118 1.86 27.40 8.04
CA GLU A 118 2.09 28.67 8.74
C GLU A 118 1.99 29.88 7.81
N GLU A 119 2.30 29.68 6.53
CA GLU A 119 2.27 30.70 5.48
C GLU A 119 0.89 30.84 4.83
N LEU A 120 -0.04 29.94 5.16
CA LEU A 120 -1.34 29.82 4.51
C LEU A 120 -2.50 29.97 5.50
N VAL A 121 -3.62 30.41 4.96
CA VAL A 121 -4.94 30.31 5.59
C VAL A 121 -5.69 29.20 4.86
N ILE A 122 -6.04 28.15 5.59
CA ILE A 122 -6.68 26.94 5.03
C ILE A 122 -8.19 27.12 5.06
N GLY A 123 -8.80 26.94 3.89
CA GLY A 123 -10.24 26.93 3.66
C GLY A 123 -10.79 25.51 3.50
N PRO A 124 -12.00 25.37 2.95
CA PRO A 124 -12.63 24.06 2.79
C PRO A 124 -11.85 23.16 1.82
N VAL A 125 -11.84 21.87 2.13
CA VAL A 125 -11.34 20.80 1.25
C VAL A 125 -12.26 20.69 0.04
N ILE A 126 -11.68 20.52 -1.15
CA ILE A 126 -12.46 20.37 -2.38
C ILE A 126 -12.09 19.09 -3.12
N VAL A 127 -13.02 18.64 -3.98
CA VAL A 127 -12.77 17.58 -4.94
C VAL A 127 -11.76 18.08 -5.96
N ALA A 128 -10.84 17.21 -6.38
CA ALA A 128 -9.88 17.54 -7.43
C ALA A 128 -10.61 18.10 -8.66
N PRO A 129 -10.16 19.23 -9.23
CA PRO A 129 -10.70 19.70 -10.49
C PRO A 129 -10.47 18.63 -11.57
N PRO A 130 -11.44 18.37 -12.46
CA PRO A 130 -11.23 17.43 -13.55
C PRO A 130 -10.10 17.93 -14.47
N GLU A 131 -9.18 17.04 -14.84
CA GLU A 131 -8.10 17.28 -15.81
C GLU A 131 -8.64 17.66 -17.21
#